data_AF-A0A327JGW3-F1
#
_entry.id   AF-A0A327JGW3-F1
#
_cell.length_a   1.000
_cell.length_b   1.000
_cell.length_c   1.000
_cell.angle_alpha   90.00
_cell.angle_beta   90.00
_cell.angle_gamma   90.00
#
_symmetry.space_group_name_H-M   'P 1'
#
loop_
_entity.id
_entity.type
_entity.pdbx_description
1 polymer ?
#
loop_
_entity_poly.entity_id
_entity_poly.type
_entity_poly.pdbx_seq_one_letter_code
_entity_poly.pdbx_strand_id
1 'polypeptide(L)'
;MPPREDAFASALEAVLGSSAFRASPRASAFLRYVVGEEAAGRGDAISAYAIGVDALGKATGFDPQTDPSVRVQAGRVRAQLDEFYRTEGGSLAIRISIPKGGYRPILITKGNGADIAAGPAAVAGNAVNGAEHGAPAGPAATHGAARPLDTDPRFGHLPLKRTDPVLTATVAAILVAVIIGIAGLALHRSWPFSRLVGPDRHIDEPPIVVVHPFDERLEARELKYPAGIRQQLIADLAQFRSIRVRSGRGTAEGDGSEPPPDYVMDGLFFSTDENLHLNLQLTDLHTNTIVWTNTSVFPANDAQFQNYLTRTVRELVSELASPGGLLPREAMERLVERRARLGDEGTTSYACVLRFHQFDLSKRPDDEAAARTCLAEQIAADSRSSSVWAAWAFLRFLDWTNAEASERDAIMSEALAAARRAIRLDPTNALGHEYLGAILAAKGDREAAMDAYRQAMARNPSKPDLYVHLGWAEILQGNWDEGVALIRRGVYMSPAPPGWMRIPLSIAAFRMSDYRTALAEAETVVQSGDQRGLVLALAAAIALGDEDKISYYREAMEQNGGSDPEAAMREIERIFDSPEILKEYKELLSRPARR
;
A
#
# COMPACT_ATOMS: atom_id res chain seq x y z
N MET A 1 36.45 -9.23 17.36
CA MET A 1 35.90 -9.43 16.00
C MET A 1 37.09 -9.48 15.07
N PRO A 2 37.23 -10.50 14.20
CA PRO A 2 38.34 -10.53 13.25
C PRO A 2 38.28 -9.29 12.33
N PRO A 3 39.43 -8.81 11.80
CA PRO A 3 39.49 -7.80 10.74
C PRO A 3 38.47 -8.07 9.64
N ARG A 4 37.91 -7.01 9.03
CA ARG A 4 36.88 -7.11 7.96
C ARG A 4 37.31 -8.06 6.84
N GLU A 5 38.60 -8.04 6.49
CA GLU A 5 39.23 -8.90 5.50
C GLU A 5 39.17 -10.38 5.89
N ASP A 6 39.53 -10.72 7.14
CA ASP A 6 39.50 -12.07 7.68
C ASP A 6 38.07 -12.65 7.79
N ALA A 7 37.08 -11.79 8.06
CA ALA A 7 35.67 -12.16 8.15
C ALA A 7 35.07 -12.53 6.77
N PHE A 8 35.40 -11.75 5.73
CA PHE A 8 35.01 -12.06 4.35
C PHE A 8 35.73 -13.31 3.84
N ALA A 9 37.03 -13.45 4.10
CA ALA A 9 37.81 -14.62 3.67
C ALA A 9 37.24 -15.92 4.26
N SER A 10 37.00 -15.95 5.57
CA SER A 10 36.46 -17.14 6.26
C SER A 10 35.06 -17.53 5.76
N ALA A 11 34.18 -16.54 5.56
CA ALA A 11 32.84 -16.79 5.05
C ALA A 11 32.86 -17.22 3.57
N LEU A 12 33.77 -16.67 2.77
CA LEU A 12 33.93 -17.00 1.36
C LEU A 12 34.45 -18.44 1.19
N GLU A 13 35.43 -18.87 1.97
CA GLU A 13 35.92 -20.25 1.92
C GLU A 13 34.82 -21.26 2.25
N ALA A 14 34.01 -20.99 3.28
CA ALA A 14 32.89 -21.84 3.64
C ALA A 14 31.85 -21.96 2.50
N VAL A 15 31.51 -20.85 1.86
CA VAL A 15 30.56 -20.83 0.73
C VAL A 15 31.13 -21.55 -0.49
N LEU A 16 32.38 -21.30 -0.86
CA LEU A 16 33.02 -21.91 -2.03
C LEU A 16 33.28 -23.40 -1.85
N GLY A 17 33.42 -23.85 -0.60
CA GLY A 17 33.49 -25.26 -0.22
C GLY A 17 32.17 -26.01 -0.29
N SER A 18 31.04 -25.36 -0.61
CA SER A 18 29.72 -26.00 -0.66
C SER A 18 29.48 -26.82 -1.92
N SER A 19 28.52 -27.74 -1.86
CA SER A 19 28.10 -28.50 -3.06
C SER A 19 27.57 -27.57 -4.18
N ALA A 20 26.83 -26.52 -3.81
CA ALA A 20 26.25 -25.56 -4.73
C ALA A 20 27.30 -24.74 -5.52
N PHE A 21 28.40 -24.34 -4.88
CA PHE A 21 29.45 -23.54 -5.55
C PHE A 21 30.53 -24.38 -6.21
N ARG A 22 30.85 -25.58 -5.69
CA ARG A 22 31.77 -26.52 -6.36
C ARG A 22 31.31 -26.93 -7.76
N ALA A 23 29.99 -27.08 -7.95
CA ALA A 23 29.40 -27.43 -9.24
C ALA A 23 29.36 -26.27 -10.25
N SER A 24 29.72 -25.04 -9.86
CA SER A 24 29.61 -23.84 -10.71
C SER A 24 30.87 -22.97 -10.68
N PRO A 25 31.84 -23.23 -11.57
CA PRO A 25 33.08 -22.45 -11.67
C PRO A 25 32.84 -20.95 -11.91
N ARG A 26 31.83 -20.60 -12.72
CA ARG A 26 31.47 -19.19 -13.00
C ARG A 26 30.86 -18.49 -11.79
N ALA A 27 30.05 -19.16 -10.97
CA ALA A 27 29.49 -18.56 -9.75
C ALA A 27 30.57 -18.37 -8.69
N SER A 28 31.48 -19.34 -8.59
CA SER A 28 32.67 -19.25 -7.74
C SER A 28 33.59 -18.10 -8.16
N ALA A 29 33.85 -17.92 -9.45
CA ALA A 29 34.67 -16.82 -9.95
C ALA A 29 34.03 -15.44 -9.68
N PHE A 30 32.72 -15.33 -9.95
CA PHE A 30 31.94 -14.12 -9.62
C PHE A 30 32.06 -13.78 -8.12
N LEU A 31 31.77 -14.75 -7.25
CA LEU A 31 31.73 -14.51 -5.81
C LEU A 31 33.12 -14.18 -5.25
N ARG A 32 34.18 -14.85 -5.72
CA ARG A 32 35.57 -14.53 -5.34
C ARG A 32 35.92 -13.09 -5.69
N TYR A 33 35.56 -12.64 -6.89
CA TYR A 33 35.87 -11.29 -7.34
C TYR A 33 35.17 -10.24 -6.48
N VAL A 34 33.84 -10.31 -6.35
CA VAL A 34 33.09 -9.27 -5.63
C VAL A 34 33.43 -9.23 -4.14
N VAL A 35 33.67 -10.38 -3.52
CA VAL A 35 34.09 -10.44 -2.11
C VAL A 35 35.54 -9.98 -1.95
N GLY A 36 36.43 -10.34 -2.88
CA GLY A 36 37.82 -9.89 -2.87
C GLY A 36 37.95 -8.37 -3.00
N GLU A 37 37.22 -7.76 -3.93
CA GLU A 37 37.22 -6.30 -4.10
C GLU A 37 36.64 -5.58 -2.88
N GLU A 38 35.57 -6.13 -2.26
CA GLU A 38 35.01 -5.56 -1.04
C GLU A 38 35.95 -5.69 0.17
N ALA A 39 36.61 -6.86 0.32
CA ALA A 39 37.58 -7.10 1.39
C ALA A 39 38.80 -6.19 1.27
N ALA A 40 39.22 -5.89 0.04
CA ALA A 40 40.31 -4.97 -0.26
C ALA A 40 39.90 -3.47 -0.23
N GLY A 41 38.67 -3.15 0.19
CA GLY A 41 38.17 -1.78 0.32
C GLY A 41 37.82 -1.07 -1.00
N ARG A 42 37.75 -1.82 -2.11
CA ARG A 42 37.39 -1.31 -3.46
C ARG A 42 35.97 -1.66 -3.87
N GLY A 43 35.07 -1.79 -2.89
CA GLY A 43 33.66 -2.15 -3.10
C GLY A 43 32.92 -1.30 -4.12
N ASP A 44 33.27 -0.01 -4.21
CA ASP A 44 32.63 0.95 -5.10
C ASP A 44 33.08 0.78 -6.57
N ALA A 45 34.19 0.08 -6.82
CA ALA A 45 34.65 -0.27 -8.17
C ALA A 45 33.92 -1.51 -8.74
N ILE A 46 33.13 -2.21 -7.92
CA ILE A 46 32.40 -3.41 -8.33
C ILE A 46 31.23 -3.03 -9.24
N SER A 47 31.47 -3.04 -10.54
CA SER A 47 30.48 -2.77 -11.58
C SER A 47 30.17 -4.00 -12.42
N ALA A 48 29.06 -3.96 -13.16
CA ALA A 48 28.72 -5.04 -14.10
C ALA A 48 29.82 -5.24 -15.15
N TYR A 49 30.44 -4.15 -15.61
CA TYR A 49 31.54 -4.19 -16.56
C TYR A 49 32.77 -4.89 -15.96
N ALA A 50 33.19 -4.44 -14.77
CA ALA A 50 34.38 -4.97 -14.09
C ALA A 50 34.23 -6.47 -13.77
N ILE A 51 33.05 -6.90 -13.29
CA ILE A 51 32.75 -8.33 -13.10
C ILE A 51 32.78 -9.10 -14.42
N GLY A 52 32.21 -8.52 -15.49
CA GLY A 52 32.20 -9.15 -16.81
C GLY A 52 33.60 -9.46 -17.31
N VAL A 53 34.49 -8.47 -17.26
CA VAL A 53 35.86 -8.57 -17.78
C VAL A 53 36.76 -9.37 -16.81
N ASP A 54 36.81 -8.98 -15.54
CA ASP A 54 37.81 -9.46 -14.59
C ASP A 54 37.43 -10.79 -13.93
N ALA A 55 36.13 -11.08 -13.80
CA ALA A 55 35.64 -12.31 -13.13
C ALA A 55 35.07 -13.35 -14.10
N LEU A 56 34.41 -12.91 -15.17
CA LEU A 56 33.71 -13.80 -16.11
C LEU A 56 34.42 -13.95 -17.47
N GLY A 57 35.54 -13.27 -17.69
CA GLY A 57 36.37 -13.39 -18.89
C GLY A 57 35.73 -12.85 -20.16
N LYS A 58 34.90 -11.80 -20.05
CA LYS A 58 34.32 -11.10 -21.21
C LYS A 58 35.39 -10.23 -21.88
N ALA A 59 35.22 -9.99 -23.19
CA ALA A 59 36.08 -9.09 -23.94
C ALA A 59 35.96 -7.65 -23.42
N THR A 60 36.99 -6.82 -23.59
CA THR A 60 37.01 -5.41 -23.15
C THR A 60 35.98 -4.51 -23.85
N GLY A 61 35.44 -4.93 -25.01
CA GLY A 61 34.32 -4.27 -25.68
C GLY A 61 32.93 -4.67 -25.15
N PHE A 62 32.87 -5.41 -24.04
CA PHE A 62 31.63 -5.84 -23.41
C PHE A 62 30.82 -4.67 -22.88
N ASP A 63 29.54 -4.58 -23.29
CA ASP A 63 28.59 -3.60 -22.76
C ASP A 63 27.55 -4.29 -21.85
N PRO A 64 27.56 -3.99 -20.53
CA PRO A 64 26.63 -4.58 -19.58
C PRO A 64 25.17 -4.11 -19.73
N GLN A 65 24.90 -3.04 -20.49
CA GLN A 65 23.52 -2.61 -20.74
C GLN A 65 22.83 -3.57 -21.70
N THR A 66 23.51 -3.94 -22.77
CA THR A 66 22.99 -4.78 -23.86
C THR A 66 23.20 -6.28 -23.63
N ASP A 67 24.22 -6.70 -22.89
CA ASP A 67 24.44 -8.10 -22.51
C ASP A 67 24.08 -8.35 -21.02
N PRO A 68 22.96 -9.04 -20.73
CA PRO A 68 22.50 -9.25 -19.36
C PRO A 68 23.27 -10.35 -18.61
N SER A 69 24.29 -10.98 -19.20
CA SER A 69 24.96 -12.16 -18.64
C SER A 69 25.49 -11.95 -17.21
N VAL A 70 26.00 -10.77 -16.88
CA VAL A 70 26.46 -10.44 -15.52
C VAL A 70 25.29 -10.31 -14.54
N ARG A 71 24.17 -9.68 -14.97
CA ARG A 71 22.94 -9.56 -14.16
C ARG A 71 22.32 -10.93 -13.88
N VAL A 72 22.23 -11.77 -14.91
CA VAL A 72 21.72 -13.14 -14.82
C VAL A 72 22.61 -13.97 -13.88
N GLN A 73 23.92 -13.83 -14.00
CA GLN A 73 24.86 -14.55 -13.14
C GLN A 73 24.79 -14.08 -11.68
N ALA A 74 24.62 -12.77 -11.44
CA ALA A 74 24.39 -12.25 -10.09
C ALA A 74 23.09 -12.81 -9.47
N GLY A 75 22.03 -12.97 -10.27
CA GLY A 75 20.80 -13.64 -9.84
C GLY A 75 21.05 -15.09 -9.41
N ARG A 76 21.84 -15.84 -10.18
CA ARG A 76 22.21 -17.24 -9.85
C ARG A 76 23.07 -17.32 -8.59
N VAL A 77 24.06 -16.45 -8.44
CA VAL A 77 24.91 -16.40 -7.24
C VAL A 77 24.08 -16.11 -5.99
N ARG A 78 23.10 -15.19 -6.05
CA ARG A 78 22.17 -14.93 -4.93
C ARG A 78 21.37 -16.17 -4.55
N ALA A 79 20.75 -16.83 -5.54
CA ALA A 79 19.98 -18.05 -5.30
C ALA A 79 20.85 -19.17 -4.70
N GLN A 80 22.11 -19.30 -5.15
CA GLN A 80 23.04 -20.30 -4.60
C GLN A 80 23.52 -19.93 -3.19
N LEU A 81 23.73 -18.65 -2.87
CA LEU A 81 24.00 -18.20 -1.51
C LEU A 81 22.82 -18.50 -0.59
N ASP A 82 21.59 -18.19 -1.02
CA ASP A 82 20.38 -18.46 -0.25
C ASP A 82 20.21 -19.96 0.04
N GLU A 83 20.44 -20.79 -0.98
CA GLU A 83 20.40 -22.25 -0.84
C GLU A 83 21.48 -22.78 0.10
N PHE A 84 22.71 -22.30 -0.01
CA PHE A 84 23.81 -22.68 0.89
C PHE A 84 23.47 -22.36 2.34
N TYR A 85 23.03 -21.13 2.66
CA TYR A 85 22.72 -20.73 4.03
C TYR A 85 21.46 -21.40 4.59
N ARG A 86 20.58 -21.93 3.73
CA ARG A 86 19.42 -22.73 4.12
C ARG A 86 19.78 -24.18 4.45
N THR A 87 20.83 -24.72 3.83
CA THR A 87 21.14 -26.16 3.87
C THR A 87 22.43 -26.48 4.64
N GLU A 88 23.58 -26.00 4.17
CA GLU A 88 24.92 -26.32 4.70
C GLU A 88 25.43 -25.25 5.69
N GLY A 89 25.10 -23.98 5.45
CA GLY A 89 25.68 -22.81 6.14
C GLY A 89 24.85 -22.23 7.29
N GLY A 90 23.77 -22.89 7.72
CA GLY A 90 22.81 -22.33 8.69
C GLY A 90 23.37 -22.05 10.10
N SER A 91 24.48 -22.71 10.46
CA SER A 91 25.20 -22.55 11.73
C SER A 91 26.32 -21.50 11.69
N LEU A 92 26.63 -20.94 10.52
CA LEU A 92 27.67 -19.92 10.37
C LEU A 92 27.21 -18.60 11.01
N ALA A 93 28.06 -18.01 11.84
CA ALA A 93 27.79 -16.74 12.51
C ALA A 93 27.76 -15.55 11.53
N ILE A 94 28.38 -15.69 10.35
CA ILE A 94 28.54 -14.65 9.34
C ILE A 94 27.97 -15.16 8.01
N ARG A 95 27.09 -14.36 7.42
CA ARG A 95 26.48 -14.60 6.11
C ARG A 95 26.90 -13.55 5.09
N ILE A 96 27.36 -13.99 3.92
CA ILE A 96 27.55 -13.13 2.75
C ILE A 96 26.19 -12.95 2.06
N SER A 97 25.80 -11.70 1.84
CA SER A 97 24.61 -11.33 1.07
C SER A 97 24.99 -10.36 -0.05
N ILE A 98 24.38 -10.51 -1.22
CA ILE A 98 24.52 -9.58 -2.35
C ILE A 98 23.14 -8.96 -2.61
N PRO A 99 22.87 -7.72 -2.15
CA PRO A 99 21.57 -7.09 -2.30
C PRO A 99 21.09 -7.04 -3.75
N LYS A 100 19.77 -7.09 -3.97
CA LYS A 100 19.18 -6.88 -5.29
C LYS A 100 19.46 -5.43 -5.73
N GLY A 101 19.72 -5.23 -7.02
CA GLY A 101 20.04 -3.90 -7.59
C GLY A 101 21.53 -3.53 -7.61
N GLY A 102 22.40 -4.28 -6.92
CA GLY A 102 23.85 -4.06 -6.94
C GLY A 102 24.65 -5.36 -7.00
N TYR A 103 25.99 -5.26 -6.95
CA TYR A 103 26.88 -6.43 -6.93
C TYR A 103 27.81 -6.48 -5.71
N ARG A 104 27.81 -5.41 -4.92
CA ARG A 104 28.62 -5.25 -3.73
C ARG A 104 28.13 -6.19 -2.61
N PRO A 105 28.97 -7.09 -2.08
CA PRO A 105 28.57 -8.01 -1.02
C PRO A 105 28.61 -7.33 0.35
N ILE A 106 27.74 -7.76 1.26
CA ILE A 106 27.69 -7.35 2.67
C ILE A 106 27.77 -8.57 3.58
N LEU A 107 28.29 -8.39 4.80
CA LEU A 107 28.27 -9.40 5.84
C LEU A 107 27.12 -9.16 6.82
N ILE A 108 26.37 -10.22 7.13
CA ILE A 108 25.29 -10.22 8.11
C ILE A 108 25.71 -11.14 9.27
N THR A 109 25.71 -10.63 10.50
CA THR A 109 26.02 -11.43 11.70
C THR A 109 24.76 -11.92 12.41
N LYS A 110 24.70 -13.22 12.73
CA LYS A 110 23.57 -13.82 13.48
C LYS A 110 23.68 -13.40 14.95
N GLY A 111 22.96 -12.34 15.33
CA GLY A 111 23.00 -11.77 16.70
C GLY A 111 22.34 -10.41 16.89
N ASN A 112 22.08 -9.64 15.83
CA ASN A 112 21.16 -8.50 15.85
C ASN A 112 19.94 -8.84 14.99
N GLY A 113 19.06 -9.66 15.57
CA GLY A 113 17.74 -9.96 15.04
C GLY A 113 16.68 -9.40 15.99
N ALA A 114 16.36 -8.12 15.81
CA ALA A 114 15.12 -7.53 16.27
C ALA A 114 14.62 -6.67 15.11
N ASP A 115 13.86 -7.32 14.24
CA ASP A 115 12.76 -6.77 13.45
C ASP A 115 12.40 -7.83 12.42
N ILE A 116 11.37 -8.63 12.74
CA ILE A 116 10.15 -8.87 11.94
C ILE A 116 9.19 -9.71 12.81
N ALA A 117 7.99 -9.15 13.00
CA ALA A 117 6.69 -9.77 13.32
C ALA A 117 6.39 -10.26 14.75
N ALA A 118 5.56 -9.49 15.47
CA ALA A 118 4.26 -9.95 16.02
C ALA A 118 3.43 -8.76 16.54
N GLY A 119 2.18 -8.66 16.09
CA GLY A 119 1.22 -7.63 16.51
C GLY A 119 0.67 -7.81 17.94
N PRO A 120 -0.10 -6.83 18.45
CA PRO A 120 -0.41 -6.69 19.86
C PRO A 120 -1.66 -7.51 20.25
N ALA A 121 -1.47 -8.52 21.08
CA ALA A 121 -2.56 -9.14 21.84
C ALA A 121 -2.41 -8.78 23.32
N ALA A 122 -3.53 -8.32 23.87
CA ALA A 122 -3.75 -7.90 25.25
C ALA A 122 -3.19 -8.86 26.31
N VAL A 123 -2.69 -8.30 27.40
CA VAL A 123 -2.61 -9.01 28.69
C VAL A 123 -3.08 -8.10 29.82
N ALA A 124 -4.33 -8.33 30.21
CA ALA A 124 -4.80 -8.13 31.57
C ALA A 124 -4.25 -9.26 32.47
N GLY A 125 -3.92 -8.92 33.72
CA GLY A 125 -3.76 -9.83 34.87
C GLY A 125 -2.54 -10.77 34.80
N ASN A 126 -1.65 -10.87 35.79
CA ASN A 126 -1.94 -10.92 37.20
C ASN A 126 -0.65 -10.79 38.04
N ALA A 127 -0.89 -10.35 39.28
CA ALA A 127 -0.13 -10.44 40.53
C ALA A 127 0.86 -11.63 40.65
N VAL A 128 1.89 -11.61 41.52
CA VAL A 128 1.81 -11.46 42.99
C VAL A 128 3.21 -11.21 43.61
N ASN A 129 3.22 -10.25 44.54
CA ASN A 129 3.99 -10.02 45.78
C ASN A 129 5.52 -9.85 45.86
N GLY A 130 5.87 -8.78 46.58
CA GLY A 130 6.99 -8.81 47.53
C GLY A 130 7.35 -7.44 48.12
N ALA A 131 6.50 -6.91 49.02
CA ALA A 131 6.85 -5.99 50.13
C ALA A 131 7.55 -4.64 49.79
N GLU A 132 7.19 -3.47 50.34
CA GLU A 132 6.80 -3.20 51.71
C GLU A 132 6.44 -1.69 51.87
N HIS A 133 5.57 -1.41 52.83
CA HIS A 133 5.34 -0.14 53.55
C HIS A 133 4.56 1.02 52.89
N GLY A 134 3.33 1.22 53.40
CA GLY A 134 2.84 2.56 53.79
C GLY A 134 1.58 3.08 53.10
N ALA A 135 0.42 2.46 53.38
CA ALA A 135 -0.91 2.90 52.95
C ALA A 135 -1.51 4.00 53.89
N PRO A 136 -2.76 4.48 53.71
CA PRO A 136 -3.04 5.86 53.29
C PRO A 136 -4.18 6.56 54.08
N ALA A 137 -4.72 7.63 53.49
CA ALA A 137 -6.14 8.03 53.46
C ALA A 137 -6.76 8.89 54.59
N GLY A 138 -6.95 10.19 54.25
CA GLY A 138 -8.21 10.98 54.35
C GLY A 138 -8.81 11.29 55.73
N PRO A 139 -9.96 12.00 55.78
CA PRO A 139 -10.36 13.20 55.05
C PRO A 139 -10.94 14.32 55.97
N ALA A 140 -11.27 15.46 55.36
CA ALA A 140 -12.33 16.42 55.74
C ALA A 140 -12.29 17.21 57.08
N ALA A 141 -12.16 18.53 56.90
CA ALA A 141 -13.01 19.60 57.43
C ALA A 141 -12.90 20.10 58.89
N THR A 142 -12.75 21.44 58.94
CA THR A 142 -13.25 22.43 59.94
C THR A 142 -12.62 22.48 61.34
N HIS A 143 -11.87 23.55 61.63
CA HIS A 143 -12.35 24.77 62.31
C HIS A 143 -11.16 25.58 62.86
N GLY A 144 -11.30 26.91 62.84
CA GLY A 144 -10.98 27.69 64.04
C GLY A 144 -9.68 28.50 64.06
N ALA A 145 -9.86 29.79 63.76
CA ALA A 145 -9.33 30.93 64.52
C ALA A 145 -7.83 31.31 64.43
N ALA A 146 -7.66 32.56 64.03
CA ALA A 146 -6.46 33.37 63.95
C ALA A 146 -5.87 33.75 65.32
N ARG A 147 -4.53 33.96 65.37
CA ARG A 147 -3.88 35.19 65.88
C ARG A 147 -2.33 35.13 65.71
N PRO A 148 -1.61 36.26 65.88
CA PRO A 148 -0.76 36.84 64.84
C PRO A 148 0.75 36.66 65.13
N LEU A 149 1.59 36.98 64.14
CA LEU A 149 3.01 37.20 64.36
C LEU A 149 3.36 38.67 64.12
N ASP A 150 3.96 39.23 65.15
CA ASP A 150 4.62 40.53 65.22
C ASP A 150 5.62 40.73 64.09
N THR A 151 5.65 41.94 63.55
CA THR A 151 6.82 42.48 62.86
C THR A 151 7.11 43.86 63.43
N ASP A 152 8.28 43.99 64.04
CA ASP A 152 8.83 45.28 64.49
C ASP A 152 9.75 45.85 63.38
N PRO A 153 9.82 47.18 63.23
CA PRO A 153 10.09 47.87 61.98
C PRO A 153 11.55 48.29 61.87
N ARG A 154 12.02 48.54 60.65
CA ARG A 154 13.05 49.57 60.41
C ARG A 154 12.76 50.35 59.14
N PHE A 155 12.74 51.65 59.33
CA PHE A 155 12.36 52.71 58.40
C PHE A 155 13.34 52.88 57.22
N GLY A 156 12.77 53.33 56.11
CA GLY A 156 13.46 54.02 55.02
C GLY A 156 12.44 54.78 54.15
N HIS A 157 12.15 56.02 54.53
CA HIS A 157 11.16 56.90 53.89
C HIS A 157 11.70 57.51 52.60
N LEU A 158 10.93 57.41 51.50
CA LEU A 158 11.03 58.32 50.35
C LEU A 158 9.72 59.14 50.24
N PRO A 159 9.77 60.47 50.06
CA PRO A 159 8.57 61.27 49.93
C PRO A 159 8.17 61.40 48.46
N LEU A 160 7.06 60.78 48.05
CA LEU A 160 6.42 61.06 46.77
C LEU A 160 5.20 61.96 47.01
N LYS A 161 5.35 63.21 46.56
CA LYS A 161 4.32 64.25 46.53
C LYS A 161 3.14 63.85 45.63
N ARG A 162 1.95 64.29 46.04
CA ARG A 162 0.71 64.52 45.26
C ARG A 162 0.69 63.88 43.87
N THR A 163 -0.02 62.76 43.77
CA THR A 163 -0.40 62.15 42.50
C THR A 163 -1.32 63.10 41.72
N ASP A 164 -0.83 63.52 40.55
CA ASP A 164 -1.62 64.25 39.56
C ASP A 164 -2.77 63.33 39.08
N PRO A 165 -4.05 63.76 39.16
CA PRO A 165 -5.19 62.93 38.77
C PRO A 165 -5.18 62.57 37.26
N VAL A 166 -4.38 63.30 36.47
CA VAL A 166 -4.18 63.01 35.04
C VAL A 166 -3.28 61.79 34.84
N LEU A 167 -2.27 61.58 35.69
CA LEU A 167 -1.32 60.47 35.59
C LEU A 167 -1.94 59.13 36.03
N THR A 168 -2.79 59.17 37.06
CA THR A 168 -3.56 57.98 37.49
C THR A 168 -4.62 57.59 36.47
N ALA A 169 -5.26 58.57 35.81
CA ALA A 169 -6.20 58.31 34.73
C ALA A 169 -5.54 57.73 33.47
N THR A 170 -4.32 58.18 33.11
CA THR A 170 -3.60 57.64 31.94
C THR A 170 -3.11 56.23 32.19
N VAL A 171 -2.57 55.93 33.38
CA VAL A 171 -2.14 54.56 33.72
C VAL A 171 -3.33 53.60 33.78
N ALA A 172 -4.48 54.05 34.31
CA ALA A 172 -5.71 53.26 34.31
C ALA A 172 -6.25 53.02 32.89
N ALA A 173 -6.22 54.03 32.01
CA ALA A 173 -6.64 53.89 30.62
C ALA A 173 -5.74 52.95 29.82
N ILE A 174 -4.42 52.99 30.05
CA ILE A 174 -3.46 52.08 29.42
C ILE A 174 -3.67 50.64 29.92
N LEU A 175 -3.92 50.44 31.22
CA LEU A 175 -4.25 49.12 31.77
C LEU A 175 -5.55 48.56 31.21
N VAL A 176 -6.59 49.39 31.04
CA VAL A 176 -7.85 48.99 30.41
C VAL A 176 -7.65 48.68 28.92
N ALA A 177 -6.84 49.46 28.19
CA ALA A 177 -6.52 49.18 26.79
C ALA A 177 -5.69 47.90 26.62
N VAL A 178 -4.78 47.60 27.56
CA VAL A 178 -4.00 46.35 27.57
C VAL A 178 -4.89 45.17 27.94
N ILE A 179 -5.83 45.32 28.89
CA ILE A 179 -6.81 44.27 29.24
C ILE A 179 -7.78 44.02 28.09
N ILE A 180 -8.25 45.07 27.40
CA ILE A 180 -9.09 44.94 26.19
C ILE A 180 -8.29 44.37 25.03
N GLY A 181 -7.00 44.70 24.91
CA GLY A 181 -6.10 44.11 23.91
C GLY A 181 -5.81 42.64 24.17
N ILE A 182 -5.60 42.24 25.42
CA ILE A 182 -5.40 40.84 25.84
C ILE A 182 -6.72 40.06 25.76
N ALA A 183 -7.85 40.66 26.13
CA ALA A 183 -9.18 40.07 25.96
C ALA A 183 -9.56 39.97 24.48
N GLY A 184 -9.19 40.94 23.65
CA GLY A 184 -9.36 40.92 22.20
C GLY A 184 -8.46 39.90 21.51
N LEU A 185 -7.22 39.71 21.99
CA LEU A 185 -6.31 38.67 21.50
C LEU A 185 -6.73 37.27 21.98
N ALA A 186 -7.27 37.16 23.20
CA ALA A 186 -7.88 35.93 23.72
C ALA A 186 -9.18 35.60 22.98
N LEU A 187 -10.04 36.58 22.70
CA LEU A 187 -11.29 36.42 21.92
C LEU A 187 -11.02 36.19 20.43
N HIS A 188 -9.93 36.70 19.86
CA HIS A 188 -9.51 36.37 18.50
C HIS A 188 -8.91 34.96 18.40
N ARG A 189 -8.26 34.46 19.46
CA ARG A 189 -7.79 33.06 19.56
C ARG A 189 -8.86 32.06 20.04
N SER A 190 -9.98 32.54 20.56
CA SER A 190 -11.07 31.71 21.11
C SER A 190 -12.46 32.03 20.55
N TRP A 191 -12.52 32.72 19.39
CA TRP A 191 -13.77 32.76 18.62
C TRP A 191 -14.03 31.34 18.10
N PRO A 192 -15.14 30.69 18.47
CA PRO A 192 -15.30 29.27 18.24
C PRO A 192 -15.85 29.09 16.82
N PHE A 193 -14.95 28.96 15.84
CA PHE A 193 -15.32 28.44 14.52
C PHE A 193 -15.78 26.96 14.60
N SER A 194 -15.58 26.31 15.75
CA SER A 194 -15.91 24.91 16.04
C SER A 194 -17.38 24.63 16.39
N ARG A 195 -18.32 25.57 16.21
CA ARG A 195 -19.73 25.37 16.62
C ARG A 195 -20.80 25.42 15.52
N LEU A 196 -20.42 25.45 14.24
CA LEU A 196 -21.40 25.40 13.13
C LEU A 196 -21.30 24.16 12.22
N VAL A 197 -20.34 23.27 12.46
CA VAL A 197 -20.22 21.99 11.75
C VAL A 197 -20.22 20.88 12.79
N GLY A 198 -21.28 20.07 12.84
CA GLY A 198 -21.30 18.89 13.70
C GLY A 198 -20.17 17.93 13.31
N PRO A 199 -19.50 17.27 14.28
CA PRO A 199 -18.33 16.42 14.03
C PRO A 199 -18.61 15.25 13.05
N ASP A 200 -19.86 14.84 12.89
CA ASP A 200 -20.22 13.69 12.06
C ASP A 200 -20.51 14.01 10.59
N ARG A 201 -20.54 15.30 10.18
CA ARG A 201 -20.96 15.68 8.80
C ARG A 201 -19.94 15.37 7.71
N HIS A 202 -18.67 15.11 8.06
CA HIS A 202 -17.59 14.83 7.12
C HIS A 202 -17.31 13.34 6.90
N ILE A 203 -17.83 12.44 7.75
CA ILE A 203 -17.56 10.99 7.67
C ILE A 203 -18.18 10.37 6.42
N ASP A 204 -19.27 10.96 5.92
CA ASP A 204 -20.04 10.43 4.80
C ASP A 204 -19.58 10.96 3.42
N GLU A 205 -18.51 11.74 3.38
CA GLU A 205 -17.88 12.27 2.16
C GLU A 205 -16.43 11.78 2.01
N PRO A 206 -15.87 11.78 0.79
CA PRO A 206 -14.45 11.54 0.59
C PRO A 206 -13.58 12.49 1.42
N PRO A 207 -12.56 11.99 2.15
CA PRO A 207 -11.68 12.82 2.96
C PRO A 207 -10.88 13.78 2.09
N ILE A 208 -10.60 14.96 2.62
CA ILE A 208 -9.84 16.03 2.01
C ILE A 208 -8.38 15.91 2.42
N VAL A 209 -7.52 15.63 1.45
CA VAL A 209 -6.06 15.64 1.59
C VAL A 209 -5.52 16.95 1.03
N VAL A 210 -4.82 17.72 1.86
CA VAL A 210 -4.08 18.90 1.42
C VAL A 210 -2.62 18.54 1.24
N VAL A 211 -2.09 18.78 0.04
CA VAL A 211 -0.66 18.61 -0.24
C VAL A 211 0.04 19.96 -0.15
N HIS A 212 0.85 20.15 0.88
CA HIS A 212 1.63 21.37 1.09
C HIS A 212 2.76 21.51 0.07
N PRO A 213 3.32 22.72 -0.11
CA PRO A 213 4.60 22.89 -0.78
C PRO A 213 5.66 22.04 -0.09
N PHE A 214 6.53 21.39 -0.86
CA PHE A 214 7.60 20.59 -0.29
C PHE A 214 8.75 21.50 0.14
N ASP A 215 9.28 21.24 1.33
CA ASP A 215 10.48 21.88 1.82
C ASP A 215 11.69 21.37 1.02
N GLU A 216 12.63 22.26 0.74
CA GLU A 216 13.82 21.94 -0.05
C GLU A 216 15.09 22.27 0.74
N ARG A 217 15.97 21.27 0.90
CA ARG A 217 17.33 21.43 1.44
C ARG A 217 18.34 20.90 0.43
N LEU A 218 18.45 21.60 -0.70
CA LEU A 218 19.36 21.26 -1.79
C LEU A 218 20.55 22.22 -1.79
N GLU A 219 21.77 21.69 -1.92
CA GLU A 219 22.97 22.54 -2.09
C GLU A 219 23.03 23.08 -3.53
N ALA A 220 22.93 24.42 -3.67
CA ALA A 220 23.34 25.26 -4.81
C ALA A 220 22.95 24.87 -6.26
N ARG A 221 22.02 23.94 -6.46
CA ARG A 221 21.50 23.59 -7.79
C ARG A 221 19.99 23.88 -7.82
N GLU A 222 19.58 24.88 -8.60
CA GLU A 222 18.17 25.20 -8.88
C GLU A 222 17.51 24.03 -9.64
N LEU A 223 17.21 22.95 -8.95
CA LEU A 223 16.54 21.80 -9.52
C LEU A 223 15.03 22.00 -9.41
N LYS A 224 14.36 22.17 -10.55
CA LYS A 224 12.88 22.31 -10.63
C LYS A 224 12.11 21.03 -10.27
N TYR A 225 12.77 20.03 -9.67
CA TYR A 225 12.20 18.71 -9.42
C TYR A 225 11.10 18.69 -8.35
N PRO A 226 11.25 19.30 -7.17
CA PRO A 226 10.28 19.13 -6.07
C PRO A 226 8.88 19.66 -6.42
N ALA A 227 8.80 20.82 -7.08
CA ALA A 227 7.53 21.38 -7.54
C ALA A 227 6.82 20.48 -8.57
N GLY A 228 7.57 19.90 -9.51
CA GLY A 228 7.03 18.96 -10.50
C GLY A 228 6.52 17.66 -9.86
N ILE A 229 7.26 17.15 -8.86
CA ILE A 229 6.89 15.92 -8.14
C ILE A 229 5.61 16.14 -7.34
N ARG A 230 5.53 17.26 -6.63
CA ARG A 230 4.32 17.67 -5.93
C ARG A 230 3.13 17.75 -6.87
N GLN A 231 3.30 18.38 -8.04
CA GLN A 231 2.23 18.52 -9.03
C GLN A 231 1.77 17.17 -9.57
N GLN A 232 2.70 16.26 -9.87
CA GLN A 232 2.38 14.89 -10.29
C GLN A 232 1.65 14.12 -9.19
N LEU A 233 2.10 14.23 -7.94
CA LEU A 233 1.47 13.58 -6.79
C LEU A 233 0.03 14.06 -6.58
N ILE A 234 -0.19 15.38 -6.65
CA ILE A 234 -1.54 15.98 -6.58
C ILE A 234 -2.40 15.46 -7.74
N ALA A 235 -1.86 15.44 -8.96
CA ALA A 235 -2.57 15.00 -10.14
C ALA A 235 -2.99 13.53 -10.05
N ASP A 236 -2.10 12.65 -9.60
CA ASP A 236 -2.34 11.21 -9.48
C ASP A 236 -3.27 10.87 -8.30
N LEU A 237 -3.10 11.52 -7.14
CA LEU A 237 -4.05 11.37 -6.02
C LEU A 237 -5.46 11.81 -6.43
N ALA A 238 -5.58 12.90 -7.20
CA ALA A 238 -6.87 13.42 -7.66
C ALA A 238 -7.59 12.49 -8.66
N GLN A 239 -6.95 11.42 -9.14
CA GLN A 239 -7.61 10.40 -9.99
C GLN A 239 -8.38 9.36 -9.17
N PHE A 240 -8.22 9.34 -7.85
CA PHE A 240 -9.00 8.50 -6.95
C PHE A 240 -10.21 9.27 -6.45
N ARG A 241 -11.41 8.90 -6.93
CA ARG A 241 -12.68 9.52 -6.52
C ARG A 241 -13.09 9.21 -5.06
N SER A 242 -12.36 8.32 -4.40
CA SER A 242 -12.50 8.02 -2.97
C SER A 242 -11.87 9.08 -2.06
N ILE A 243 -11.12 10.04 -2.61
CA ILE A 243 -10.51 11.14 -1.85
C ILE A 243 -10.72 12.46 -2.59
N ARG A 244 -10.63 13.58 -1.87
CA ARG A 244 -10.56 14.93 -2.44
C ARG A 244 -9.18 15.49 -2.19
N VAL A 245 -8.57 16.08 -3.21
CA VAL A 245 -7.21 16.60 -3.11
C VAL A 245 -7.22 18.10 -3.30
N ARG A 246 -6.56 18.82 -2.40
CA ARG A 246 -6.35 20.26 -2.48
C ARG A 246 -4.86 20.58 -2.53
N SER A 247 -4.48 21.48 -3.42
CA SER A 247 -3.14 22.06 -3.41
C SER A 247 -3.07 23.10 -2.29
N GLY A 248 -2.38 22.80 -1.19
CA GLY A 248 -2.11 23.80 -0.15
C GLY A 248 -1.21 24.90 -0.73
N ARG A 249 -1.69 26.15 -0.77
CA ARG A 249 -0.82 27.31 -0.99
C ARG A 249 -0.33 27.78 0.36
N GLY A 250 0.98 27.96 0.51
CA GLY A 250 1.55 28.60 1.70
C GLY A 250 0.85 29.93 1.93
N THR A 251 0.29 30.09 3.14
CA THR A 251 -0.40 31.29 3.64
C THR A 251 -1.54 31.83 2.78
N ALA A 252 -2.74 31.30 3.01
CA ALA A 252 -3.91 32.14 3.24
C ALA A 252 -4.92 31.27 4.01
N GLU A 253 -5.31 31.73 5.20
CA GLU A 253 -6.57 31.34 5.80
C GLU A 253 -7.61 31.32 4.67
N GLY A 254 -8.20 30.14 4.40
CA GLY A 254 -9.40 30.09 3.57
C GLY A 254 -10.40 31.08 4.16
N ASP A 255 -11.21 31.72 3.33
CA ASP A 255 -12.19 32.74 3.74
C ASP A 255 -13.31 32.21 4.69
N GLY A 256 -13.10 31.05 5.31
CA GLY A 256 -14.05 30.33 6.15
C GLY A 256 -15.11 29.56 5.36
N SER A 257 -15.13 29.63 4.02
CA SER A 257 -16.16 28.98 3.19
C SER A 257 -15.84 27.53 2.82
N GLU A 258 -14.57 27.13 2.83
CA GLU A 258 -14.17 25.76 2.48
C GLU A 258 -14.11 24.84 3.72
N PRO A 259 -14.55 23.58 3.60
CA PRO A 259 -14.45 22.62 4.68
C PRO A 259 -12.99 22.40 5.11
N PRO A 260 -12.74 22.16 6.42
CA PRO A 260 -11.40 21.90 6.92
C PRO A 260 -10.85 20.59 6.31
N PRO A 261 -9.52 20.50 6.09
CA PRO A 261 -8.93 19.27 5.60
C PRO A 261 -8.90 18.17 6.67
N ASP A 262 -9.04 16.92 6.24
CA ASP A 262 -8.93 15.74 7.08
C ASP A 262 -7.46 15.35 7.28
N TYR A 263 -6.67 15.46 6.21
CA TYR A 263 -5.25 15.11 6.19
C TYR A 263 -4.40 16.20 5.57
N VAL A 264 -3.18 16.30 6.07
CA VAL A 264 -2.12 17.13 5.48
C VAL A 264 -0.96 16.23 5.08
N MET A 265 -0.49 16.45 3.86
CA MET A 265 0.71 15.81 3.33
C MET A 265 1.83 16.84 3.22
N ASP A 266 2.89 16.58 3.97
CA ASP A 266 4.14 17.34 3.93
C ASP A 266 5.20 16.53 3.20
N GLY A 267 6.14 17.23 2.56
CA GLY A 267 7.25 16.60 1.87
C GLY A 267 8.53 17.38 2.08
N LEU A 268 9.64 16.66 2.23
CA LEU A 268 10.99 17.20 2.32
C LEU A 268 11.86 16.58 1.24
N PHE A 269 12.37 17.43 0.36
CA PHE A 269 13.38 17.09 -0.62
C PHE A 269 14.76 17.53 -0.14
N PHE A 270 15.70 16.60 -0.14
CA PHE A 270 17.09 16.89 0.20
C PHE A 270 18.04 16.01 -0.60
N SER A 271 19.31 16.41 -0.67
CA SER A 271 20.35 15.63 -1.34
C SER A 271 21.42 15.20 -0.35
N THR A 272 22.00 14.02 -0.57
CA THR A 272 23.21 13.55 0.11
C THR A 272 24.17 13.02 -0.95
N ASP A 273 25.37 13.59 -1.04
CA ASP A 273 26.50 13.22 -1.93
C ASP A 273 26.14 12.90 -3.41
N GLU A 274 25.48 11.76 -3.69
CA GLU A 274 25.10 11.27 -5.04
C GLU A 274 23.61 10.89 -5.21
N ASN A 275 22.77 11.06 -4.19
CA ASN A 275 21.36 10.70 -4.22
C ASN A 275 20.44 11.87 -3.84
N LEU A 276 19.24 11.85 -4.41
CA LEU A 276 18.12 12.71 -4.03
C LEU A 276 17.18 11.91 -3.14
N HIS A 277 16.72 12.53 -2.07
CA HIS A 277 15.80 11.92 -1.11
C HIS A 277 14.49 12.69 -1.10
N LEU A 278 13.40 11.95 -1.08
CA LEU A 278 12.05 12.45 -0.82
C LEU A 278 11.53 11.80 0.46
N ASN A 279 11.32 12.60 1.49
CA ASN A 279 10.54 12.19 2.65
C ASN A 279 9.14 12.74 2.50
N LEU A 280 8.14 11.86 2.51
CA LEU A 280 6.73 12.25 2.61
C LEU A 280 6.17 11.84 3.95
N GLN A 281 5.24 12.64 4.45
CA GLN A 281 4.53 12.39 5.68
C GLN A 281 3.05 12.76 5.50
N LEU A 282 2.16 11.91 6.01
CA LEU A 282 0.74 12.18 6.09
C LEU A 282 0.32 12.30 7.56
N THR A 283 -0.33 13.42 7.89
CA THR A 283 -0.81 13.74 9.24
C THR A 283 -2.34 13.78 9.23
N ASP A 284 -2.99 13.04 10.12
CA ASP A 284 -4.42 13.12 10.38
C ASP A 284 -4.70 14.31 11.31
N LEU A 285 -5.51 15.27 10.85
CA LEU A 285 -5.78 16.50 11.59
C LEU A 285 -6.84 16.35 12.68
N HIS A 286 -7.59 15.24 12.70
CA HIS A 286 -8.54 14.96 13.77
C HIS A 286 -7.82 14.58 15.06
N THR A 287 -6.82 13.71 14.92
CA THR A 287 -6.01 13.21 16.03
C THR A 287 -4.72 14.00 16.22
N ASN A 288 -4.33 14.80 15.23
CA ASN A 288 -3.05 15.50 15.15
C ASN A 288 -1.87 14.52 15.27
N THR A 289 -1.97 13.38 14.58
CA THR A 289 -0.94 12.32 14.59
C THR A 289 -0.44 12.01 13.18
N ILE A 290 0.80 11.54 13.12
CA ILE A 290 1.41 11.06 11.88
C ILE A 290 0.91 9.64 11.66
N VAL A 291 0.14 9.44 10.59
CA VAL A 291 -0.44 8.13 10.25
C VAL A 291 0.39 7.38 9.23
N TRP A 292 1.25 8.09 8.48
CA TRP A 292 2.10 7.48 7.46
C TRP A 292 3.34 8.31 7.15
N THR A 293 4.43 7.63 6.83
CA THR A 293 5.69 8.23 6.37
C THR A 293 6.32 7.36 5.30
N ASN A 294 7.01 7.97 4.34
CA ASN A 294 7.81 7.25 3.35
C ASN A 294 9.10 8.00 3.04
N THR A 295 10.18 7.24 2.85
CA THR A 295 11.47 7.77 2.40
C THR A 295 11.86 7.08 1.10
N SER A 296 11.94 7.85 0.03
CA SER A 296 12.29 7.40 -1.30
C SER A 296 13.62 7.99 -1.74
N VAL A 297 14.51 7.13 -2.23
CA VAL A 297 15.85 7.51 -2.72
C VAL A 297 15.87 7.42 -4.24
N PHE A 298 16.35 8.47 -4.88
CA PHE A 298 16.48 8.57 -6.33
C PHE A 298 17.95 8.77 -6.70
N PRO A 299 18.42 8.15 -7.80
CA PRO A 299 19.73 8.46 -8.33
C PRO A 299 19.76 9.93 -8.80
N ALA A 300 20.87 10.63 -8.58
CA ALA A 300 21.02 12.02 -9.03
C ALA A 300 21.18 12.20 -10.56
N ASN A 301 21.20 11.11 -11.34
CA ASN A 301 21.35 11.18 -12.80
C ASN A 301 20.01 11.44 -13.52
N ASP A 302 20.01 12.38 -14.47
CA ASP A 302 18.78 12.84 -15.12
C ASP A 302 18.09 11.78 -16.00
N ALA A 303 18.86 10.88 -16.63
CA ALA A 303 18.35 9.92 -17.62
C ALA A 303 17.44 8.84 -17.01
N GLN A 304 17.66 8.45 -15.76
CA GLN A 304 16.85 7.45 -15.06
C GLN A 304 15.92 8.05 -14.00
N PHE A 305 16.23 9.27 -13.52
CA PHE A 305 15.48 9.95 -12.48
C PHE A 305 13.99 10.06 -12.81
N GLN A 306 13.61 10.51 -14.01
CA GLN A 306 12.20 10.72 -14.38
C GLN A 306 11.37 9.43 -14.40
N ASN A 307 11.96 8.33 -14.87
CA ASN A 307 11.29 7.03 -14.93
C ASN A 307 11.13 6.44 -13.53
N TYR A 308 12.19 6.52 -12.71
CA TYR A 308 12.14 6.06 -11.33
C TYR A 308 11.13 6.88 -10.52
N LEU A 309 11.16 8.19 -10.69
CA LEU A 309 10.25 9.12 -10.04
C LEU A 309 8.78 8.83 -10.36
N THR A 310 8.44 8.76 -11.65
CA THR A 310 7.07 8.48 -12.08
C THR A 310 6.57 7.15 -11.50
N ARG A 311 7.43 6.12 -11.49
CA ARG A 311 7.10 4.82 -10.92
C ARG A 311 6.88 4.91 -9.41
N THR A 312 7.80 5.52 -8.68
CA THR A 312 7.73 5.68 -7.23
C THR A 312 6.50 6.50 -6.82
N VAL A 313 6.22 7.62 -7.47
CA VAL A 313 5.01 8.42 -7.16
C VAL A 313 3.75 7.60 -7.33
N ARG A 314 3.63 6.79 -8.39
CA ARG A 314 2.46 5.92 -8.59
C ARG A 314 2.32 4.84 -7.52
N GLU A 315 3.44 4.25 -7.08
CA GLU A 315 3.48 3.29 -5.98
C GLU A 315 3.01 3.93 -4.67
N LEU A 316 3.49 5.14 -4.36
CA LEU A 316 3.09 5.90 -3.17
C LEU A 316 1.60 6.30 -3.21
N VAL A 317 1.12 6.74 -4.37
CA VAL A 317 -0.29 7.09 -4.56
C VAL A 317 -1.17 5.85 -4.41
N SER A 318 -0.74 4.71 -4.94
CA SER A 318 -1.43 3.43 -4.73
C SER A 318 -1.50 3.06 -3.25
N GLU A 319 -0.40 3.24 -2.51
CA GLU A 319 -0.32 3.01 -1.06
C GLU A 319 -1.34 3.81 -0.27
N LEU A 320 -1.60 5.05 -0.68
CA LEU A 320 -2.48 5.95 0.03
C LEU A 320 -3.94 5.84 -0.43
N ALA A 321 -4.19 5.77 -1.74
CA ALA A 321 -5.50 6.09 -2.31
C ALA A 321 -6.19 4.92 -3.06
N SER A 322 -5.47 3.84 -3.35
CA SER A 322 -6.09 2.63 -3.95
C SER A 322 -7.15 2.03 -3.01
N PRO A 323 -8.09 1.19 -3.50
CA PRO A 323 -9.13 0.60 -2.65
C PRO A 323 -8.63 -0.04 -1.35
N GLY A 324 -7.45 -0.68 -1.35
CA GLY A 324 -6.80 -1.26 -0.16
C GLY A 324 -5.79 -0.33 0.54
N GLY A 325 -5.63 0.89 0.04
CA GLY A 325 -4.71 1.90 0.56
C GLY A 325 -5.16 2.47 1.90
N LEU A 326 -4.29 3.31 2.48
CA LEU A 326 -4.49 3.88 3.81
C LEU A 326 -5.80 4.68 3.94
N LEU A 327 -6.03 5.63 3.03
CA LEU A 327 -7.13 6.60 3.16
C LEU A 327 -8.51 5.94 3.04
N PRO A 328 -8.79 5.05 2.07
CA PRO A 328 -10.09 4.36 2.03
C PRO A 328 -10.32 3.42 3.22
N ARG A 329 -9.28 2.83 3.78
CA ARG A 329 -9.38 1.95 4.96
C ARG A 329 -9.76 2.74 6.20
N GLU A 330 -9.06 3.84 6.47
CA GLU A 330 -9.39 4.73 7.60
C GLU A 330 -10.79 5.33 7.44
N ALA A 331 -11.18 5.70 6.22
CA ALA A 331 -12.54 6.17 5.95
C ALA A 331 -13.61 5.10 6.22
N MET A 332 -13.33 3.84 5.87
CA MET A 332 -14.23 2.72 6.18
C MET A 332 -14.36 2.50 7.69
N GLU A 333 -13.26 2.52 8.43
CA GLU A 333 -13.27 2.38 9.89
C GLU A 333 -14.14 3.46 10.55
N ARG A 334 -13.98 4.73 10.14
CA ARG A 334 -14.81 5.85 10.61
C ARG A 334 -16.29 5.66 10.29
N LEU A 335 -16.63 5.13 9.11
CA LEU A 335 -18.02 4.83 8.74
C LEU A 335 -18.63 3.72 9.60
N VAL A 336 -17.87 2.67 9.90
CA VAL A 336 -18.30 1.57 10.78
C VAL A 336 -18.56 2.11 12.19
N GLU A 337 -17.64 2.91 12.73
CA GLU A 337 -17.81 3.55 14.05
C GLU A 337 -19.02 4.47 14.08
N ARG A 338 -19.21 5.31 13.06
CA ARG A 338 -20.39 6.18 12.93
C ARG A 338 -21.68 5.37 12.96
N ARG A 339 -21.76 4.29 12.16
CA ARG A 339 -22.94 3.42 12.10
C ARG A 339 -23.23 2.79 13.45
N ALA A 340 -22.21 2.33 14.17
CA ALA A 340 -22.38 1.77 15.51
C ALA A 340 -22.93 2.79 16.51
N ARG A 341 -22.57 4.08 16.37
CA ARG A 341 -23.05 5.17 17.24
C ARG A 341 -24.43 5.71 16.87
N LEU A 342 -24.72 5.86 15.58
CA LEU A 342 -25.83 6.68 15.08
C LEU A 342 -26.86 5.90 14.26
N GLY A 343 -26.62 4.61 13.97
CA GLY A 343 -27.49 3.80 13.11
C GLY A 343 -27.25 3.99 11.61
N ASP A 344 -28.15 3.45 10.79
CA ASP A 344 -28.01 3.33 9.33
C ASP A 344 -28.75 4.43 8.54
N GLU A 345 -29.17 5.52 9.21
CA GLU A 345 -29.85 6.63 8.53
C GLU A 345 -28.87 7.43 7.66
N GLY A 346 -29.22 7.56 6.37
CA GLY A 346 -28.55 8.46 5.43
C GLY A 346 -27.34 7.90 4.68
N THR A 347 -27.31 6.59 4.36
CA THR A 347 -26.18 5.99 3.63
C THR A 347 -25.90 6.72 2.31
N THR A 348 -24.74 7.35 2.22
CA THR A 348 -24.35 8.16 1.07
C THR A 348 -23.80 7.32 -0.07
N SER A 349 -23.76 7.91 -1.28
CA SER A 349 -23.08 7.29 -2.42
C SER A 349 -21.62 6.94 -2.12
N TYR A 350 -20.92 7.72 -1.28
CA TYR A 350 -19.55 7.44 -0.88
C TYR A 350 -19.46 6.19 0.01
N ALA A 351 -20.31 6.10 1.03
CA ALA A 351 -20.37 4.93 1.90
C ALA A 351 -20.66 3.63 1.12
N CYS A 352 -21.57 3.67 0.13
CA CYS A 352 -21.84 2.51 -0.72
C CYS A 352 -20.64 2.12 -1.59
N VAL A 353 -19.88 3.09 -2.12
CA VAL A 353 -18.67 2.81 -2.90
C VAL A 353 -17.57 2.23 -2.03
N LEU A 354 -17.42 2.68 -0.78
CA LEU A 354 -16.48 2.05 0.16
C LEU A 354 -16.87 0.63 0.52
N ARG A 355 -18.17 0.34 0.74
CA ARG A 355 -18.65 -1.05 0.95
C ARG A 355 -18.33 -1.94 -0.25
N PHE A 356 -18.49 -1.39 -1.46
CA PHE A 356 -18.08 -2.06 -2.68
C PHE A 356 -16.58 -2.34 -2.73
N HIS A 357 -15.72 -1.38 -2.35
CA HIS A 357 -14.27 -1.62 -2.27
C HIS A 357 -13.91 -2.71 -1.24
N GLN A 358 -14.58 -2.72 -0.08
CA GLN A 358 -14.41 -3.78 0.91
C GLN A 358 -14.74 -5.16 0.33
N PHE A 359 -15.88 -5.27 -0.36
CA PHE A 359 -16.23 -6.48 -1.12
C PHE A 359 -15.18 -6.82 -2.19
N ASP A 360 -14.72 -5.85 -2.95
CA ASP A 360 -13.77 -6.08 -4.03
C ASP A 360 -12.41 -6.61 -3.53
N LEU A 361 -12.02 -6.25 -2.31
CA LEU A 361 -10.84 -6.77 -1.63
C LEU A 361 -11.08 -8.13 -0.99
N SER A 362 -12.20 -8.31 -0.28
CA SER A 362 -12.45 -9.49 0.55
C SER A 362 -13.06 -10.67 -0.20
N LYS A 363 -13.84 -10.38 -1.25
CA LYS A 363 -14.69 -11.33 -1.99
C LYS A 363 -15.64 -12.15 -1.09
N ARG A 364 -15.98 -11.63 0.09
CA ARG A 364 -16.88 -12.33 1.04
C ARG A 364 -18.35 -12.10 0.66
N PRO A 365 -19.22 -13.14 0.77
CA PRO A 365 -20.64 -13.01 0.44
C PRO A 365 -21.38 -11.94 1.25
N ASP A 366 -21.07 -11.78 2.54
CA ASP A 366 -21.70 -10.78 3.40
C ASP A 366 -21.35 -9.34 2.96
N ASP A 367 -20.10 -9.11 2.58
CA ASP A 367 -19.64 -7.83 2.06
C ASP A 367 -20.29 -7.52 0.71
N GLU A 368 -20.43 -8.54 -0.15
CA GLU A 368 -21.15 -8.42 -1.42
C GLU A 368 -22.62 -8.02 -1.21
N ALA A 369 -23.33 -8.74 -0.33
CA ALA A 369 -24.73 -8.46 -0.03
C ALA A 369 -24.92 -7.04 0.53
N ALA A 370 -24.02 -6.60 1.41
CA ALA A 370 -24.04 -5.25 1.97
C ALA A 370 -23.77 -4.18 0.90
N ALA A 371 -22.79 -4.38 0.02
CA ALA A 371 -22.49 -3.48 -1.08
C ALA A 371 -23.65 -3.39 -2.09
N ARG A 372 -24.20 -4.55 -2.49
CA ARG A 372 -25.30 -4.66 -3.44
C ARG A 372 -26.56 -3.96 -2.95
N THR A 373 -26.96 -4.20 -1.70
CA THR A 373 -28.13 -3.55 -1.09
C THR A 373 -27.97 -2.04 -1.10
N CYS A 374 -26.82 -1.55 -0.64
CA CYS A 374 -26.50 -0.12 -0.60
C CYS A 374 -26.55 0.52 -1.99
N LEU A 375 -25.87 -0.08 -2.97
CA LEU A 375 -25.82 0.45 -4.33
C LEU A 375 -27.21 0.41 -4.99
N ALA A 376 -28.01 -0.63 -4.77
CA ALA A 376 -29.37 -0.73 -5.32
C ALA A 376 -30.26 0.43 -4.83
N GLU A 377 -30.17 0.81 -3.56
CA GLU A 377 -30.87 1.99 -3.02
C GLU A 377 -30.43 3.28 -3.72
N GLN A 378 -29.13 3.45 -3.97
CA GLN A 378 -28.61 4.61 -4.70
C GLN A 378 -29.07 4.64 -6.16
N ILE A 379 -29.16 3.47 -6.82
CA ILE A 379 -29.67 3.35 -8.19
C ILE A 379 -31.18 3.67 -8.24
N ALA A 380 -31.96 3.16 -7.28
CA ALA A 380 -33.39 3.45 -7.18
C ALA A 380 -33.66 4.95 -6.94
N ALA A 381 -32.74 5.65 -6.28
CA ALA A 381 -32.78 7.09 -6.07
C ALA A 381 -32.19 7.92 -7.23
N ASP A 382 -31.87 7.31 -8.39
CA ASP A 382 -31.20 7.94 -9.55
C ASP A 382 -29.93 8.73 -9.17
N SER A 383 -29.04 8.07 -8.41
CA SER A 383 -27.78 8.69 -7.99
C SER A 383 -26.99 9.27 -9.16
N ARG A 384 -26.46 10.49 -8.97
CA ARG A 384 -25.57 11.15 -9.93
C ARG A 384 -24.10 10.74 -9.76
N SER A 385 -23.80 9.82 -8.84
CA SER A 385 -22.44 9.36 -8.59
C SER A 385 -21.96 8.40 -9.68
N SER A 386 -20.96 8.81 -10.47
CA SER A 386 -20.35 7.96 -11.48
C SER A 386 -19.75 6.68 -10.87
N SER A 387 -19.17 6.75 -9.67
CA SER A 387 -18.59 5.60 -8.96
C SER A 387 -19.65 4.59 -8.53
N VAL A 388 -20.85 5.03 -8.14
CA VAL A 388 -21.98 4.11 -7.84
C VAL A 388 -22.37 3.33 -9.09
N TRP A 389 -22.52 4.00 -10.23
CA TRP A 389 -22.86 3.33 -11.50
C TRP A 389 -21.75 2.40 -11.98
N ALA A 390 -20.47 2.75 -11.77
CA ALA A 390 -19.34 1.89 -12.10
C ALA A 390 -19.33 0.62 -11.21
N ALA A 391 -19.46 0.79 -9.90
CA ALA A 391 -19.56 -0.32 -8.95
C ALA A 391 -20.76 -1.24 -9.27
N TRP A 392 -21.91 -0.65 -9.59
CA TRP A 392 -23.09 -1.40 -10.03
C TRP A 392 -22.83 -2.18 -11.31
N ALA A 393 -22.15 -1.59 -12.30
CA ALA A 393 -21.78 -2.28 -13.53
C ALA A 393 -20.94 -3.54 -13.25
N PHE A 394 -19.99 -3.45 -12.32
CA PHE A 394 -19.18 -4.60 -11.90
C PHE A 394 -20.02 -5.66 -11.19
N LEU A 395 -20.94 -5.28 -10.28
CA LEU A 395 -21.84 -6.26 -9.66
C LEU A 395 -22.72 -6.98 -10.67
N ARG A 396 -23.27 -6.26 -11.68
CA ARG A 396 -24.03 -6.89 -12.77
C ARG A 396 -23.15 -7.79 -13.65
N PHE A 397 -21.87 -7.44 -13.84
CA PHE A 397 -20.91 -8.32 -14.49
C PHE A 397 -20.71 -9.62 -13.72
N LEU A 398 -20.58 -9.57 -12.39
CA LEU A 398 -20.51 -10.78 -11.55
C LEU A 398 -21.83 -11.57 -11.53
N ASP A 399 -22.97 -10.91 -11.65
CA ASP A 399 -24.25 -11.60 -11.81
C ASP A 399 -24.26 -12.38 -13.13
N TRP A 400 -23.73 -11.79 -14.21
CA TRP A 400 -23.59 -12.48 -15.49
C TRP A 400 -22.65 -13.71 -15.41
N THR A 401 -21.57 -13.64 -14.63
CA THR A 401 -20.67 -14.79 -14.44
C THR A 401 -21.34 -15.94 -13.70
N ASN A 402 -22.50 -15.73 -13.07
CA ASN A 402 -23.26 -16.75 -12.34
C ASN A 402 -24.63 -17.09 -12.97
N ALA A 403 -25.09 -16.29 -13.93
CA ALA A 403 -26.44 -16.39 -14.49
C ALA A 403 -26.67 -17.59 -15.41
N GLU A 404 -27.95 -17.99 -15.46
CA GLU A 404 -28.46 -18.98 -16.40
C GLU A 404 -28.49 -18.45 -17.83
N ALA A 405 -28.42 -19.37 -18.81
CA ALA A 405 -28.27 -19.01 -20.21
C ALA A 405 -29.34 -18.04 -20.74
N SER A 406 -30.58 -18.15 -20.25
CA SER A 406 -31.73 -17.33 -20.65
C SER A 406 -31.67 -15.88 -20.17
N GLU A 407 -30.92 -15.58 -19.10
CA GLU A 407 -30.89 -14.25 -18.47
C GLU A 407 -29.62 -13.46 -18.82
N ARG A 408 -28.58 -14.16 -19.31
CA ARG A 408 -27.25 -13.58 -19.54
C ARG A 408 -27.26 -12.36 -20.46
N ASP A 409 -27.99 -12.39 -21.56
CA ASP A 409 -28.00 -11.26 -22.51
C ASP A 409 -28.61 -9.99 -21.89
N ALA A 410 -29.63 -10.16 -21.05
CA ALA A 410 -30.24 -9.05 -20.31
C ALA A 410 -29.27 -8.48 -19.27
N ILE A 411 -28.67 -9.33 -18.44
CA ILE A 411 -27.72 -8.91 -17.39
C ILE A 411 -26.48 -8.25 -17.99
N MET A 412 -25.93 -8.81 -19.07
CA MET A 412 -24.81 -8.23 -19.81
C MET A 412 -25.16 -6.85 -20.37
N SER A 413 -26.38 -6.67 -20.88
CA SER A 413 -26.86 -5.38 -21.39
C SER A 413 -27.00 -4.34 -20.28
N GLU A 414 -27.48 -4.74 -19.09
CA GLU A 414 -27.55 -3.88 -17.92
C GLU A 414 -26.15 -3.45 -17.42
N ALA A 415 -25.20 -4.38 -17.36
CA ALA A 415 -23.82 -4.09 -16.97
C ALA A 415 -23.19 -3.05 -17.91
N LEU A 416 -23.34 -3.23 -19.23
CA LEU A 416 -22.88 -2.27 -20.25
C LEU A 416 -23.57 -0.90 -20.10
N ALA A 417 -24.88 -0.88 -19.85
CA ALA A 417 -25.64 0.35 -19.68
C ALA A 417 -25.17 1.14 -18.45
N ALA A 418 -24.92 0.45 -17.34
CA ALA A 418 -24.41 1.02 -16.09
C ALA A 418 -22.98 1.59 -16.27
N ALA A 419 -22.07 0.83 -16.88
CA ALA A 419 -20.70 1.30 -17.14
C ALA A 419 -20.70 2.55 -18.05
N ARG A 420 -21.49 2.53 -19.13
CA ARG A 420 -21.66 3.71 -20.00
C ARG A 420 -22.31 4.88 -19.28
N ARG A 421 -23.22 4.64 -18.33
CA ARG A 421 -23.82 5.70 -17.50
C ARG A 421 -22.80 6.33 -16.57
N ALA A 422 -21.93 5.53 -15.95
CA ALA A 422 -20.81 6.03 -15.14
C ALA A 422 -19.92 6.98 -15.95
N ILE A 423 -19.53 6.58 -17.16
CA ILE A 423 -18.71 7.40 -18.07
C ILE A 423 -19.45 8.68 -18.50
N ARG A 424 -20.76 8.63 -18.76
CA ARG A 424 -21.54 9.85 -19.08
C ARG A 424 -21.62 10.83 -17.91
N LEU A 425 -21.68 10.33 -16.68
CA LEU A 425 -21.73 11.17 -15.48
C LEU A 425 -20.38 11.81 -15.16
N ASP A 426 -19.30 11.06 -15.34
CA ASP A 426 -17.93 11.55 -15.20
C ASP A 426 -17.00 10.83 -16.20
N PRO A 427 -16.67 11.46 -17.35
CA PRO A 427 -15.79 10.87 -18.36
C PRO A 427 -14.34 10.65 -17.87
N THR A 428 -13.98 11.25 -16.74
CA THR A 428 -12.64 11.15 -16.15
C THR A 428 -12.54 10.07 -15.07
N ASN A 429 -13.66 9.46 -14.67
CA ASN A 429 -13.64 8.36 -13.70
C ASN A 429 -13.10 7.08 -14.36
N ALA A 430 -11.91 6.65 -13.94
CA ALA A 430 -11.26 5.46 -14.46
C ALA A 430 -12.08 4.17 -14.26
N LEU A 431 -12.84 4.05 -13.17
CA LEU A 431 -13.65 2.85 -12.87
C LEU A 431 -14.70 2.56 -13.94
N GLY A 432 -15.31 3.60 -14.51
CA GLY A 432 -16.32 3.43 -15.56
C GLY A 432 -15.73 2.81 -16.82
N HIS A 433 -14.53 3.26 -17.21
CA HIS A 433 -13.79 2.73 -18.36
C HIS A 433 -13.23 1.33 -18.09
N GLU A 434 -12.73 1.09 -16.88
CA GLU A 434 -12.21 -0.20 -16.44
C GLU A 434 -13.26 -1.30 -16.55
N TYR A 435 -14.41 -1.11 -15.91
CA TYR A 435 -15.45 -2.12 -15.91
C TYR A 435 -16.12 -2.23 -17.28
N LEU A 436 -16.19 -1.14 -18.05
CA LEU A 436 -16.57 -1.26 -19.47
C LEU A 436 -15.62 -2.19 -20.22
N GLY A 437 -14.30 -2.06 -20.01
CA GLY A 437 -13.29 -2.94 -20.60
C GLY A 437 -13.48 -4.41 -20.21
N ALA A 438 -13.68 -4.69 -18.92
CA ALA A 438 -13.92 -6.04 -18.42
C ALA A 438 -15.18 -6.68 -19.02
N ILE A 439 -16.28 -5.92 -19.06
CA ILE A 439 -17.56 -6.37 -19.61
C ILE A 439 -17.45 -6.61 -21.13
N LEU A 440 -16.78 -5.73 -21.88
CA LEU A 440 -16.57 -5.89 -23.32
C LEU A 440 -15.66 -7.09 -23.64
N ALA A 441 -14.61 -7.30 -22.83
CA ALA A 441 -13.73 -8.45 -22.98
C ALA A 441 -14.50 -9.77 -22.80
N ALA A 442 -15.34 -9.86 -21.77
CA ALA A 442 -16.19 -11.02 -21.52
C ALA A 442 -17.26 -11.23 -22.61
N LYS A 443 -17.71 -10.15 -23.26
CA LYS A 443 -18.60 -10.20 -24.44
C LYS A 443 -17.88 -10.64 -25.72
N GLY A 444 -16.54 -10.71 -25.72
CA GLY A 444 -15.73 -11.02 -26.89
C GLY A 444 -15.42 -9.82 -27.80
N ASP A 445 -15.82 -8.60 -27.41
CA ASP A 445 -15.50 -7.37 -28.15
C ASP A 445 -14.09 -6.87 -27.77
N ARG A 446 -13.09 -7.61 -28.26
CA ARG A 446 -11.67 -7.46 -27.91
C ARG A 446 -11.11 -6.07 -28.17
N GLU A 447 -11.42 -5.48 -29.32
CA GLU A 447 -10.91 -4.15 -29.69
C GLU A 447 -11.48 -3.07 -28.77
N ALA A 448 -12.81 -3.05 -28.61
CA ALA A 448 -13.47 -2.07 -27.75
C ALA A 448 -13.06 -2.24 -26.27
N ALA A 449 -12.84 -3.47 -25.82
CA ALA A 449 -12.33 -3.76 -24.48
C ALA A 449 -10.96 -3.12 -24.24
N MET A 450 -10.03 -3.30 -25.20
CA MET A 450 -8.69 -2.73 -25.09
C MET A 450 -8.69 -1.21 -25.13
N ASP A 451 -9.55 -0.60 -25.94
CA ASP A 451 -9.70 0.85 -25.95
C ASP A 451 -10.25 1.39 -24.62
N ALA A 452 -11.22 0.69 -24.02
CA ALA A 452 -11.74 1.06 -22.71
C ALA A 452 -10.65 0.94 -21.62
N TYR A 453 -9.86 -0.13 -21.60
CA TYR A 453 -8.74 -0.25 -20.65
C TYR A 453 -7.65 0.79 -20.86
N ARG A 454 -7.29 1.11 -22.11
CA ARG A 454 -6.34 2.21 -22.41
C ARG A 454 -6.86 3.55 -21.90
N GLN A 455 -8.16 3.81 -22.06
CA GLN A 455 -8.79 4.99 -21.48
C GLN A 455 -8.70 4.99 -19.96
N ALA A 456 -9.03 3.87 -19.30
CA ALA A 456 -8.92 3.74 -17.84
C ALA A 456 -7.49 4.01 -17.34
N MET A 457 -6.49 3.39 -17.96
CA MET A 457 -5.07 3.56 -17.63
C MET A 457 -4.59 5.00 -17.84
N ALA A 458 -5.05 5.67 -18.90
CA ALA A 458 -4.73 7.06 -19.16
C ALA A 458 -5.38 8.03 -18.15
N ARG A 459 -6.45 7.62 -17.45
CA ARG A 459 -7.08 8.42 -16.41
C ARG A 459 -6.47 8.17 -15.04
N ASN A 460 -6.19 6.93 -14.67
CA ASN A 460 -5.58 6.61 -13.38
C ASN A 460 -4.46 5.57 -13.51
N PRO A 461 -3.22 5.99 -13.84
CA PRO A 461 -2.10 5.07 -13.98
C PRO A 461 -1.56 4.54 -12.64
N SER A 462 -2.10 5.00 -11.51
CA SER A 462 -1.70 4.61 -10.16
C SER A 462 -2.60 3.55 -9.54
N LYS A 463 -3.69 3.12 -10.21
CA LYS A 463 -4.58 2.07 -9.71
C LYS A 463 -4.05 0.67 -10.08
N PRO A 464 -3.72 -0.19 -9.09
CA PRO A 464 -3.18 -1.53 -9.34
C PRO A 464 -4.09 -2.44 -10.16
N ASP A 465 -5.39 -2.42 -9.86
CA ASP A 465 -6.40 -3.33 -10.43
C ASP A 465 -6.47 -3.20 -11.96
N LEU A 466 -6.24 -1.99 -12.48
CA LEU A 466 -6.21 -1.74 -13.93
C LEU A 466 -5.12 -2.55 -14.64
N TYR A 467 -3.94 -2.68 -14.04
CA TYR A 467 -2.86 -3.48 -14.61
C TYR A 467 -3.23 -4.96 -14.62
N VAL A 468 -3.95 -5.43 -13.59
CA VAL A 468 -4.40 -6.81 -13.51
C VAL A 468 -5.49 -7.10 -14.54
N HIS A 469 -6.52 -6.27 -14.62
CA HIS A 469 -7.61 -6.43 -15.59
C HIS A 469 -7.12 -6.31 -17.04
N LEU A 470 -6.26 -5.34 -17.33
CA LEU A 470 -5.62 -5.22 -18.65
C LEU A 470 -4.74 -6.43 -18.96
N GLY A 471 -3.93 -6.88 -18.00
CA GLY A 471 -3.07 -8.04 -18.21
C GLY A 471 -3.85 -9.34 -18.39
N TRP A 472 -4.99 -9.51 -17.70
CA TRP A 472 -5.92 -10.60 -17.95
C TRP A 472 -6.48 -10.51 -19.38
N ALA A 473 -6.92 -9.32 -19.81
CA ALA A 473 -7.41 -9.11 -21.16
C ALA A 473 -6.34 -9.41 -22.22
N GLU A 474 -5.07 -9.09 -21.97
CA GLU A 474 -3.94 -9.45 -22.85
C GLU A 474 -3.70 -10.97 -22.89
N ILE A 475 -3.86 -11.67 -21.76
CA ILE A 475 -3.78 -13.13 -21.71
C ILE A 475 -4.87 -13.79 -22.57
N LEU A 476 -6.14 -13.37 -22.44
CA LEU A 476 -7.27 -13.89 -23.25
C LEU A 476 -7.06 -13.65 -24.74
N GLN A 477 -6.21 -12.69 -25.05
CA GLN A 477 -5.84 -12.29 -26.38
C GLN A 477 -4.67 -13.08 -26.97
N GLY A 478 -4.06 -13.97 -26.18
CA GLY A 478 -2.88 -14.75 -26.53
C GLY A 478 -1.55 -14.06 -26.21
N ASN A 479 -1.57 -12.82 -25.69
CA ASN A 479 -0.40 -12.03 -25.36
C ASN A 479 0.08 -12.32 -23.91
N TRP A 480 0.43 -13.58 -23.68
CA TRP A 480 0.72 -14.12 -22.35
C TRP A 480 1.85 -13.41 -21.60
N ASP A 481 2.98 -13.15 -22.26
CA ASP A 481 4.15 -12.56 -21.61
C ASP A 481 3.86 -11.13 -21.14
N GLU A 482 3.24 -10.32 -21.99
CA GLU A 482 2.84 -8.95 -21.67
C GLU A 482 1.77 -8.94 -20.58
N GLY A 483 0.77 -9.80 -20.69
CA GLY A 483 -0.29 -9.91 -19.70
C GLY A 483 0.21 -10.30 -18.31
N VAL A 484 1.11 -11.29 -18.22
CA VAL A 484 1.75 -11.68 -16.95
C VAL A 484 2.62 -10.55 -16.39
N ALA A 485 3.34 -9.81 -17.24
CA ALA A 485 4.14 -8.66 -16.80
C ALA A 485 3.27 -7.55 -16.19
N LEU A 486 2.13 -7.24 -16.84
CA LEU A 486 1.15 -6.27 -16.34
C LEU A 486 0.55 -6.73 -15.00
N ILE A 487 0.13 -7.99 -14.88
CA ILE A 487 -0.47 -8.51 -13.65
C ILE A 487 0.53 -8.46 -12.50
N ARG A 488 1.79 -8.88 -12.72
CA ARG A 488 2.85 -8.77 -11.71
C ARG A 488 3.09 -7.34 -11.26
N ARG A 489 2.99 -6.37 -12.18
CA ARG A 489 3.09 -4.94 -11.86
C ARG A 489 1.93 -4.48 -10.99
N GLY A 490 0.69 -4.86 -11.32
CA GLY A 490 -0.48 -4.57 -10.50
C GLY A 490 -0.35 -5.17 -9.09
N VAL A 491 0.00 -6.45 -8.98
CA VAL A 491 0.23 -7.12 -7.69
C VAL A 491 1.32 -6.43 -6.87
N TYR A 492 2.41 -6.00 -7.50
CA TYR A 492 3.51 -5.29 -6.83
C TYR A 492 3.11 -3.88 -6.34
N MET A 493 2.29 -3.16 -7.12
CA MET A 493 1.82 -1.83 -6.76
C MET A 493 0.74 -1.84 -5.67
N SER A 494 0.09 -2.98 -5.45
CA SER A 494 -0.96 -3.10 -4.44
C SER A 494 -0.36 -3.25 -3.03
N PRO A 495 -0.73 -2.42 -2.05
CA PRO A 495 -0.22 -2.53 -0.67
C PRO A 495 -0.66 -3.81 0.03
N ALA A 496 -1.84 -4.30 -0.33
CA ALA A 496 -2.44 -5.52 0.17
C ALA A 496 -3.16 -6.19 -1.02
N PRO A 497 -2.42 -6.90 -1.91
CA PRO A 497 -3.01 -7.47 -3.11
C PRO A 497 -4.06 -8.53 -2.74
N PRO A 498 -5.34 -8.33 -3.08
CA PRO A 498 -6.36 -9.34 -2.85
C PRO A 498 -6.08 -10.59 -3.69
N GLY A 499 -6.48 -11.76 -3.20
CA GLY A 499 -6.11 -13.05 -3.79
C GLY A 499 -6.53 -13.18 -5.25
N TRP A 500 -7.67 -12.61 -5.65
CA TRP A 500 -8.16 -12.65 -7.03
C TRP A 500 -7.14 -12.15 -8.06
N MET A 501 -6.24 -11.22 -7.68
CA MET A 501 -5.20 -10.71 -8.58
C MET A 501 -4.17 -11.78 -8.98
N ARG A 502 -4.06 -12.86 -8.22
CA ARG A 502 -3.12 -13.96 -8.45
C ARG A 502 -3.72 -15.12 -9.23
N ILE A 503 -5.04 -15.14 -9.44
CA ILE A 503 -5.71 -16.18 -10.24
C ILE A 503 -5.07 -16.30 -11.64
N PRO A 504 -4.86 -15.22 -12.41
CA PRO A 504 -4.26 -15.35 -13.73
C PRO A 504 -2.79 -15.78 -13.67
N LEU A 505 -2.06 -15.47 -12.60
CA LEU A 505 -0.68 -15.92 -12.43
C LEU A 505 -0.61 -17.43 -12.18
N SER A 506 -1.54 -17.95 -11.38
CA SER A 506 -1.69 -19.39 -11.18
C SER A 506 -2.00 -20.10 -12.50
N ILE A 507 -2.97 -19.61 -13.26
CA ILE A 507 -3.35 -20.16 -14.58
C ILE A 507 -2.19 -20.07 -15.58
N ALA A 508 -1.48 -18.94 -15.62
CA ALA A 508 -0.34 -18.76 -16.52
C ALA A 508 0.83 -19.69 -16.16
N ALA A 509 1.12 -19.90 -14.89
CA ALA A 509 2.14 -20.86 -14.44
C ALA A 509 1.72 -22.30 -14.76
N PHE A 510 0.44 -22.63 -14.56
CA PHE A 510 -0.12 -23.94 -14.86
C PHE A 510 0.02 -24.27 -16.35
N ARG A 511 -0.33 -23.32 -17.23
CA ARG A 511 -0.14 -23.43 -18.68
C ARG A 511 1.32 -23.76 -19.08
N MET A 512 2.28 -23.25 -18.32
CA MET A 512 3.71 -23.48 -18.56
C MET A 512 4.23 -24.78 -17.92
N SER A 513 3.34 -25.61 -17.38
CA SER A 513 3.66 -26.80 -16.56
C SER A 513 4.54 -26.48 -15.35
N ASP A 514 4.60 -25.22 -14.92
CA ASP A 514 5.24 -24.81 -13.67
C ASP A 514 4.24 -24.97 -12.52
N TYR A 515 3.87 -26.21 -12.25
CA TYR A 515 2.83 -26.55 -11.27
C TYR A 515 3.22 -26.13 -9.84
N ARG A 516 4.51 -25.97 -9.53
CA ARG A 516 4.98 -25.45 -8.23
C ARG A 516 4.62 -23.98 -8.07
N THR A 517 4.91 -23.16 -9.07
CA THR A 517 4.50 -21.75 -9.04
C THR A 517 2.98 -21.63 -9.11
N ALA A 518 2.30 -22.46 -9.93
CA ALA A 518 0.84 -22.47 -10.01
C ALA A 518 0.18 -22.74 -8.65
N LEU A 519 0.70 -23.74 -7.91
CA LEU A 519 0.24 -24.07 -6.56
C LEU A 519 0.51 -22.92 -5.58
N ALA A 520 1.71 -22.32 -5.58
CA ALA A 520 2.04 -21.22 -4.67
C ALA A 520 1.16 -19.98 -4.88
N GLU A 521 0.87 -19.64 -6.14
CA GLU A 521 -0.07 -18.55 -6.46
C GLU A 521 -1.50 -18.91 -6.02
N ALA A 522 -1.97 -20.13 -6.30
CA ALA A 522 -3.30 -20.60 -5.88
C ALA A 522 -3.46 -20.65 -4.35
N GLU A 523 -2.43 -21.05 -3.61
CA GLU A 523 -2.39 -21.03 -2.15
C GLU A 523 -2.62 -19.63 -1.60
N THR A 524 -2.05 -18.61 -2.26
CA THR A 524 -2.27 -17.23 -1.86
C THR A 524 -3.72 -16.78 -2.12
N VAL A 525 -4.34 -17.29 -3.19
CA VAL A 525 -5.78 -17.10 -3.46
C VAL A 525 -6.63 -17.75 -2.36
N VAL A 526 -6.31 -18.98 -1.96
CA VAL A 526 -6.99 -19.69 -0.86
C VAL A 526 -6.87 -18.92 0.46
N GLN A 527 -5.67 -18.42 0.78
CA GLN A 527 -5.42 -17.65 2.00
C GLN A 527 -6.22 -16.34 2.07
N SER A 528 -6.66 -15.78 0.94
CA SER A 528 -7.53 -14.61 0.92
C SER A 528 -9.01 -14.95 1.11
N GLY A 529 -9.38 -16.22 1.22
CA GLY A 529 -10.77 -16.68 1.33
C GLY A 529 -11.49 -16.86 -0.02
N ASP A 530 -10.80 -16.66 -1.15
CA ASP A 530 -11.36 -16.83 -2.49
C ASP A 530 -11.38 -18.31 -2.89
N GLN A 531 -12.58 -18.87 -3.01
CA GLN A 531 -12.79 -20.30 -3.21
C GLN A 531 -12.26 -20.82 -4.55
N ARG A 532 -12.09 -19.94 -5.55
CA ARG A 532 -11.47 -20.31 -6.84
C ARG A 532 -10.03 -20.81 -6.65
N GLY A 533 -9.36 -20.32 -5.61
CA GLY A 533 -8.03 -20.81 -5.21
C GLY A 533 -8.01 -22.30 -4.90
N LEU A 534 -9.07 -22.86 -4.31
CA LEU A 534 -9.11 -24.28 -3.93
C LEU A 534 -9.06 -25.19 -5.16
N VAL A 535 -9.85 -24.88 -6.20
CA VAL A 535 -9.87 -25.66 -7.45
C VAL A 535 -8.53 -25.56 -8.18
N LEU A 536 -7.94 -24.35 -8.23
CA LEU A 536 -6.64 -24.12 -8.85
C LEU A 536 -5.51 -24.87 -8.10
N ALA A 537 -5.52 -24.81 -6.77
CA ALA A 537 -4.52 -25.47 -5.92
C ALA A 537 -4.64 -27.00 -5.99
N LEU A 538 -5.86 -27.53 -5.98
CA LEU A 538 -6.10 -28.97 -6.14
C LEU A 538 -5.57 -29.48 -7.49
N ALA A 539 -5.88 -28.80 -8.59
CA ALA A 539 -5.39 -29.20 -9.90
C ALA A 539 -3.85 -29.18 -9.98
N ALA A 540 -3.21 -28.15 -9.43
CA ALA A 540 -1.75 -28.07 -9.36
C ALA A 540 -1.15 -29.17 -8.47
N ALA A 541 -1.77 -29.50 -7.34
CA ALA A 541 -1.35 -30.58 -6.45
C ALA A 541 -1.45 -31.96 -7.13
N ILE A 542 -2.54 -32.22 -7.87
CA ILE A 542 -2.71 -33.44 -8.68
C ILE A 542 -1.62 -33.54 -9.75
N ALA A 543 -1.30 -32.44 -10.43
CA ALA A 543 -0.25 -32.40 -11.44
C ALA A 543 1.15 -32.65 -10.85
N LEU A 544 1.40 -32.22 -9.61
CA LEU A 544 2.64 -32.48 -8.87
C LEU A 544 2.72 -33.89 -8.27
N GLY A 545 1.58 -34.56 -8.06
CA GLY A 545 1.51 -35.82 -7.31
C GLY A 545 1.75 -35.65 -5.80
N ASP A 546 1.40 -34.49 -5.26
CA ASP A 546 1.53 -34.17 -3.83
C ASP A 546 0.28 -34.67 -3.07
N GLU A 547 0.32 -35.93 -2.62
CA GLU A 547 -0.85 -36.59 -1.99
C GLU A 547 -1.31 -35.91 -0.68
N ASP A 548 -0.39 -35.29 0.06
CA ASP A 548 -0.72 -34.54 1.27
C ASP A 548 -1.56 -33.30 0.92
N LYS A 549 -1.13 -32.54 -0.09
CA LYS A 549 -1.86 -31.37 -0.59
C LYS A 549 -3.17 -31.75 -1.27
N ILE A 550 -3.21 -32.83 -2.04
CA ILE A 550 -4.44 -33.32 -2.67
C ILE A 550 -5.49 -33.64 -1.59
N SER A 551 -5.09 -34.36 -0.53
CA SER A 551 -5.98 -34.71 0.57
C SER A 551 -6.49 -33.46 1.28
N TYR A 552 -5.58 -32.54 1.60
CA TYR A 552 -5.91 -31.26 2.23
C TYR A 552 -6.94 -30.44 1.44
N TYR A 553 -6.73 -30.23 0.12
CA TYR A 553 -7.66 -29.40 -0.66
C TYR A 553 -8.99 -30.08 -0.93
N ARG A 554 -9.04 -31.41 -1.07
CA ARG A 554 -10.32 -32.12 -1.15
C ARG A 554 -11.14 -31.95 0.13
N GLU A 555 -10.51 -32.15 1.28
CA GLU A 555 -11.16 -31.97 2.58
C GLU A 555 -11.61 -30.51 2.78
N ALA A 556 -10.77 -29.53 2.43
CA ALA A 556 -11.12 -28.12 2.54
C ALA A 556 -12.35 -27.75 1.68
N MET A 557 -12.47 -28.34 0.49
CA MET A 557 -13.63 -28.15 -0.40
C MET A 557 -14.90 -28.81 0.16
N GLU A 558 -14.78 -29.94 0.88
CA GLU A 558 -15.90 -30.60 1.56
C GLU A 558 -16.37 -29.80 2.79
N GLN A 559 -15.44 -29.32 3.62
CA GLN A 559 -15.73 -28.61 4.88
C GLN A 559 -16.37 -27.23 4.69
N ASN A 560 -16.06 -26.52 3.59
CA ASN A 560 -16.66 -25.21 3.27
C ASN A 560 -18.10 -25.29 2.76
N GLY A 561 -18.86 -26.33 3.13
CA GLY A 561 -20.27 -26.48 2.77
C GLY A 561 -20.52 -26.82 1.30
N GLY A 562 -19.54 -27.46 0.65
CA GLY A 562 -19.57 -27.68 -0.80
C GLY A 562 -19.38 -26.37 -1.55
N SER A 563 -18.15 -25.83 -1.51
CA SER A 563 -17.69 -25.01 -2.64
C SER A 563 -17.89 -25.85 -3.88
N ASP A 564 -18.99 -25.64 -4.62
CA ASP A 564 -19.30 -26.45 -5.79
C ASP A 564 -18.07 -26.33 -6.71
N PRO A 565 -17.24 -27.39 -6.82
CA PRO A 565 -16.01 -27.34 -7.60
C PRO A 565 -16.35 -26.98 -9.04
N GLU A 566 -17.53 -27.42 -9.49
CA GLU A 566 -18.07 -27.07 -10.78
C GLU A 566 -18.52 -25.61 -10.82
N ALA A 567 -19.05 -25.00 -9.75
CA ALA A 567 -19.35 -23.57 -9.72
C ALA A 567 -18.10 -22.70 -9.82
N ALA A 568 -17.08 -22.97 -8.99
CA ALA A 568 -15.82 -22.25 -9.03
C ALA A 568 -15.12 -22.45 -10.39
N MET A 569 -15.16 -23.67 -10.94
CA MET A 569 -14.63 -23.94 -12.27
C MET A 569 -15.46 -23.29 -13.39
N ARG A 570 -16.80 -23.22 -13.27
CA ARG A 570 -17.69 -22.51 -14.21
C ARG A 570 -17.39 -21.02 -14.22
N GLU A 571 -17.12 -20.43 -13.07
CA GLU A 571 -16.73 -19.01 -12.99
C GLU A 571 -15.40 -18.76 -13.70
N ILE A 572 -14.39 -19.61 -13.44
CA ILE A 572 -13.11 -19.56 -14.15
C ILE A 572 -13.34 -19.73 -15.66
N GLU A 573 -14.08 -20.76 -16.10
CA GLU A 573 -14.38 -21.03 -17.51
C GLU A 573 -15.10 -19.85 -18.20
N ARG A 574 -15.98 -19.14 -17.50
CA ARG A 574 -16.73 -18.00 -18.06
C ARG A 574 -15.85 -16.76 -18.28
N ILE A 575 -14.89 -16.51 -17.40
CA ILE A 575 -14.01 -15.33 -17.46
C ILE A 575 -12.71 -15.66 -18.23
N PHE A 576 -12.35 -16.94 -18.26
CA PHE A 576 -11.13 -17.46 -18.85
C PHE A 576 -11.44 -18.48 -19.96
N ASP A 577 -11.77 -17.99 -21.16
CA ASP A 577 -12.09 -18.80 -22.33
C ASP A 577 -10.83 -19.30 -23.07
N SER A 578 -10.10 -20.25 -22.46
CA SER A 578 -9.04 -21.01 -23.12
C SER A 578 -9.37 -22.51 -23.09
N PRO A 579 -9.98 -23.06 -24.17
CA PRO A 579 -10.47 -24.44 -24.19
C PRO A 579 -9.40 -25.48 -23.86
N GLU A 580 -8.15 -25.27 -24.25
CA GLU A 580 -7.04 -26.20 -24.03
C GLU A 580 -6.69 -26.31 -22.55
N ILE A 581 -6.55 -25.18 -21.86
CA ILE A 581 -6.17 -25.13 -20.45
C ILE A 581 -7.32 -25.65 -19.59
N LEU A 582 -8.55 -25.22 -19.88
CA LEU A 582 -9.74 -25.69 -19.16
C LEU A 582 -9.93 -27.20 -19.28
N LYS A 583 -9.62 -27.77 -20.46
CA LYS A 583 -9.64 -29.22 -20.66
C LYS A 583 -8.62 -29.93 -19.77
N GLU A 584 -7.39 -29.42 -19.67
CA GLU A 584 -6.37 -29.98 -18.78
C GLU A 584 -6.79 -29.94 -17.30
N TYR A 585 -7.36 -28.82 -16.83
CA TYR A 585 -7.93 -28.71 -15.48
C TYR A 585 -9.01 -29.76 -15.24
N LYS A 586 -9.99 -29.88 -16.15
CA LYS A 586 -11.10 -30.86 -16.05
C LYS A 586 -10.58 -32.31 -16.02
N GLU A 587 -9.62 -32.64 -16.88
CA GLU A 587 -9.02 -33.97 -16.92
C GLU A 587 -8.29 -34.31 -15.62
N LEU A 588 -7.51 -33.39 -15.05
CA LEU A 588 -6.81 -33.61 -13.78
C LEU A 588 -7.78 -33.75 -12.61
N LEU A 589 -8.78 -32.88 -12.51
CA LEU A 589 -9.77 -32.89 -11.43
C LEU A 589 -10.66 -34.15 -11.46
N SER A 590 -10.84 -34.78 -12.63
CA SER A 590 -11.58 -36.04 -12.76
C SER A 590 -10.84 -37.29 -12.23
N ARG A 591 -9.54 -37.17 -11.88
CA ARG A 591 -8.74 -38.33 -11.45
C ARG A 591 -9.16 -38.78 -10.04
N PRO A 592 -9.45 -40.09 -9.85
CA PRO A 592 -9.79 -40.61 -8.52
C PRO A 592 -8.60 -40.49 -7.57
N ALA A 593 -8.89 -40.38 -6.27
CA ALA A 593 -7.88 -40.49 -5.21
C ALA A 593 -7.11 -41.82 -5.36
N ARG A 594 -5.78 -41.77 -5.38
CA ARG A 594 -5.00 -43.00 -5.22
C ARG A 594 -5.22 -43.48 -3.78
N ARG A 595 -5.71 -44.72 -3.65
CA ARG A 595 -5.95 -45.38 -2.37
C ARG A 595 -4.64 -45.76 -1.68
#